data_AF-A0A2T9X5V5-F1
#
_entry.id   AF-A0A2T9X5V5-F1
#
_cell.length_a   1.000
_cell.length_b   1.000
_cell.length_c   1.000
_cell.angle_alpha   90.00
_cell.angle_beta   90.00
_cell.angle_gamma   90.00
#
_symmetry.space_group_name_H-M   'P 1'
#
loop_
_entity.id
_entity.type
_entity.pdbx_description
1 polymer ?
#
loop_
_entity_poly.entity_id
_entity_poly.type
_entity_poly.pdbx_seq_one_letter_code
_entity_poly.pdbx_strand_id
1 'polypeptide(L)'
;MQCPYCNSKDLIWDSIHGNIICASCGSVIDTLYDYSQIGTSEEIIDLNKGVSERKETRNFIKLTETISNKFRIFNNKENMKFITEDGELALSLLDMDKKVYKIYEFLEKNGIFSGRKIKIRVALSFYIAGYRCKKMKNILEKLHINEKYFRKITYKLPKELKYMNKELLD
;
A
#
# COMPACT_ATOMS: atom_id res chain seq x y z
N MET A 1 38.89 12.40 12.96
CA MET A 1 38.99 11.16 12.17
C MET A 1 40.35 10.54 12.43
N GLN A 2 40.50 9.21 12.44
CA GLN A 2 41.79 8.54 12.65
C GLN A 2 41.91 7.36 11.69
N CYS A 3 43.13 7.03 11.27
CA CYS A 3 43.38 5.89 10.41
C CYS A 3 43.02 4.58 11.14
N PRO A 4 42.18 3.70 10.57
CA PRO A 4 41.81 2.43 11.20
C PRO A 4 42.95 1.40 11.17
N TYR A 5 43.98 1.62 10.35
CA TYR A 5 45.10 0.67 10.18
C TYR A 5 46.27 0.93 11.12
N CYS A 6 46.61 2.20 11.38
CA CYS A 6 47.75 2.57 12.23
C CYS A 6 47.38 3.49 13.40
N ASN A 7 46.09 3.83 13.56
CA ASN A 7 45.56 4.77 14.57
C ASN A 7 46.20 6.18 14.55
N SER A 8 46.96 6.51 13.51
CA SER A 8 47.47 7.87 13.34
C SER A 8 46.33 8.84 13.08
N LYS A 9 46.48 10.05 13.63
CA LYS A 9 45.58 11.19 13.39
C LYS A 9 46.08 12.08 12.25
N ASP A 10 47.23 11.75 11.69
CA ASP A 10 47.86 12.50 10.61
C ASP A 10 47.26 12.08 9.27
N LEU A 11 46.31 12.89 8.78
CA LEU A 11 45.50 12.64 7.59
C LEU A 11 45.69 13.79 6.59
N ILE A 12 46.05 13.43 5.36
CA ILE A 12 46.19 14.33 4.22
C ILE A 12 44.94 14.25 3.37
N TRP A 13 44.40 15.41 3.02
CA TRP A 13 43.23 15.56 2.18
C TRP A 13 43.71 15.84 0.76
N ASP A 14 43.64 14.85 -0.12
CA ASP A 14 43.99 14.97 -1.52
C ASP A 14 42.76 15.37 -2.32
N SER A 15 42.56 16.68 -2.48
CA SER A 15 41.44 17.23 -3.24
C SER A 15 41.57 17.04 -4.75
N ILE A 16 42.76 16.72 -5.27
CA ILE A 16 42.98 16.49 -6.70
C ILE A 16 42.42 15.12 -7.08
N HIS A 17 42.70 14.11 -6.25
CA HIS A 17 42.24 12.73 -6.50
C HIS A 17 40.97 12.37 -5.72
N GLY A 18 40.47 13.28 -4.88
CA GLY A 18 39.25 13.10 -4.10
C GLY A 18 39.40 12.05 -3.01
N ASN A 19 40.55 11.96 -2.34
CA ASN A 19 40.83 10.93 -1.33
C ASN A 19 41.30 11.54 -0.01
N ILE A 20 41.00 10.88 1.10
CA ILE A 20 41.62 11.15 2.39
C ILE A 20 42.62 10.05 2.67
N ILE A 21 43.89 10.40 2.83
CA ILE A 21 45.01 9.47 2.93
C ILE A 21 45.69 9.64 4.29
N CYS A 22 46.07 8.55 4.95
CA CYS A 22 46.89 8.63 6.16
C CYS A 22 48.35 8.90 5.82
N ALA A 23 48.93 9.99 6.34
CA ALA A 23 50.33 10.35 6.12
C ALA A 23 51.31 9.32 6.71
N SER A 24 50.91 8.65 7.80
CA SER A 24 51.80 7.74 8.54
C SER A 24 51.91 6.35 7.94
N CYS A 25 50.87 5.84 7.27
CA CYS A 25 50.87 4.48 6.69
C CYS A 25 50.49 4.42 5.21
N GLY A 26 50.16 5.56 4.59
CA GLY A 26 49.80 5.65 3.18
C GLY A 26 48.43 5.06 2.81
N SER A 27 47.64 4.62 3.79
CA SER A 27 46.32 4.03 3.53
C SER A 27 45.32 5.10 3.11
N VAL A 28 44.52 4.82 2.08
CA VAL A 28 43.33 5.61 1.75
C VAL A 28 42.23 5.27 2.75
N ILE A 29 41.77 6.27 3.47
CA ILE A 29 40.82 6.16 4.58
C ILE A 29 39.38 6.34 4.09
N ASP A 30 39.17 7.29 3.19
CA ASP A 30 37.85 7.62 2.67
C ASP A 30 37.98 8.43 1.36
N THR A 31 36.86 8.65 0.68
CA THR A 31 36.76 9.42 -0.56
C THR A 31 36.05 10.74 -0.29
N LEU A 32 36.55 11.83 -0.86
CA LEU A 32 35.93 13.15 -0.80
C LEU A 32 34.78 13.24 -1.79
N TYR A 33 33.60 13.57 -1.28
CA TYR A 33 32.42 13.83 -2.10
C TYR A 33 32.19 15.33 -2.20
N ASP A 34 32.21 15.85 -3.42
CA ASP A 34 31.83 17.24 -3.69
C ASP A 34 30.32 17.33 -3.94
N TYR A 35 29.59 17.84 -2.94
CA TYR A 35 28.15 18.08 -3.04
C TYR A 35 27.80 19.46 -3.62
N SER A 36 28.80 20.27 -4.01
CA SER A 36 28.58 21.62 -4.56
C SER A 36 27.96 21.63 -5.96
N GLN A 37 27.94 20.48 -6.65
CA GLN A 37 27.28 20.31 -7.95
C GLN A 37 25.83 19.82 -7.87
N ILE A 38 25.21 19.76 -6.69
CA ILE A 38 23.74 19.68 -6.61
C ILE A 38 23.16 21.09 -6.80
N GLY A 39 23.60 21.76 -7.86
CA GLY A 39 23.07 23.03 -8.33
C GLY A 39 22.32 22.76 -9.62
N THR A 40 20.98 22.73 -9.53
CA THR A 40 20.01 23.13 -10.57
C THR A 40 20.44 23.01 -12.04
N SER A 41 21.12 21.95 -12.44
CA SER A 41 21.16 21.59 -13.84
C SER A 41 19.78 20.99 -14.09
N GLU A 42 18.91 21.78 -14.70
CA GLU A 42 17.85 21.22 -15.54
C GLU A 42 18.55 20.31 -16.54
N GLU A 43 18.75 19.05 -16.17
CA GLU A 43 19.01 18.01 -17.14
C GLU A 43 17.80 18.02 -18.06
N ILE A 44 17.96 18.65 -19.23
CA ILE A 44 17.02 18.46 -20.33
C ILE A 44 17.16 16.99 -20.70
N ILE A 45 16.29 16.17 -20.12
CA ILE A 45 16.11 14.78 -20.52
C ILE A 45 15.69 14.83 -21.99
N ASP A 46 16.64 14.56 -22.88
CA ASP A 46 16.34 14.38 -24.30
C ASP A 46 15.55 13.08 -24.47
N LEU A 47 14.24 13.17 -24.31
CA LEU A 47 13.26 12.09 -24.51
C LEU A 47 13.35 11.49 -25.93
N ASN A 48 14.04 12.16 -26.87
CA ASN A 48 14.21 11.67 -28.25
C ASN A 48 15.44 10.76 -28.42
N LYS A 49 16.35 10.71 -27.44
CA LYS A 49 17.31 9.59 -27.35
C LYS A 49 16.54 8.38 -26.86
N GLY A 50 15.90 7.70 -27.81
CA GLY A 50 15.21 6.44 -27.57
C GLY A 50 16.16 5.47 -26.88
N VAL A 51 16.03 5.36 -25.56
CA VAL A 51 16.63 4.27 -24.81
C VAL A 51 16.03 3.02 -25.43
N SER A 52 16.86 2.16 -26.01
CA SER A 52 16.37 0.88 -26.51
C SER A 52 15.93 0.08 -25.30
N GLU A 53 14.63 0.17 -24.99
CA GLU A 53 14.06 -0.51 -23.84
C GLU A 53 14.31 -2.00 -24.03
N ARG A 54 15.04 -2.59 -23.08
CA ARG A 54 15.21 -4.04 -23.04
C ARG A 54 13.82 -4.66 -22.97
N LYS A 55 13.65 -5.82 -23.61
CA LYS A 55 12.35 -6.51 -23.68
C LYS A 55 11.77 -6.75 -22.28
N GLU A 56 12.62 -6.98 -21.27
CA GLU A 56 12.20 -7.11 -19.88
C GLU A 56 11.58 -5.83 -19.32
N THR A 57 12.17 -4.66 -19.63
CA THR A 57 11.68 -3.34 -19.18
C THR A 57 10.30 -3.03 -19.77
N ARG A 58 10.09 -3.30 -21.07
CA ARG A 58 8.77 -3.15 -21.71
C ARG A 58 7.70 -4.04 -21.09
N ASN A 59 8.06 -5.29 -20.80
CA ASN A 59 7.14 -6.24 -20.20
C ASN A 59 6.77 -5.81 -18.77
N PHE A 60 7.73 -5.29 -18.00
CA PHE A 60 7.49 -4.75 -16.68
C PHE A 60 6.59 -3.50 -16.74
N ILE A 61 6.89 -2.54 -17.63
CA ILE A 61 6.07 -1.32 -17.82
C ILE A 61 4.63 -1.70 -18.19
N LYS A 62 4.43 -2.58 -19.19
CA LYS A 62 3.09 -3.07 -19.58
C LYS A 62 2.36 -3.75 -18.42
N LEU A 63 3.07 -4.53 -17.61
CA LEU A 63 2.49 -5.16 -16.42
C LEU A 63 2.05 -4.10 -15.40
N THR A 64 2.89 -3.10 -15.13
CA THR A 64 2.57 -2.00 -14.21
C THR A 64 1.45 -1.11 -14.70
N GLU A 65 1.38 -0.81 -15.99
CA GLU A 65 0.28 -0.07 -16.62
C GLU A 65 -1.04 -0.85 -16.53
N THR A 66 -0.98 -2.16 -16.77
CA THR A 66 -2.17 -3.03 -16.64
C THR A 66 -2.69 -3.07 -15.21
N ILE A 67 -1.79 -3.07 -14.22
CA ILE A 67 -2.15 -2.99 -12.79
C ILE A 67 -2.71 -1.61 -12.47
N SER A 68 -2.04 -0.53 -12.87
CA SER A 68 -2.52 0.86 -12.73
C SER A 68 -3.94 1.04 -13.28
N ASN A 69 -4.20 0.55 -14.49
CA ASN A 69 -5.50 0.71 -15.14
C ASN A 69 -6.61 -0.12 -14.49
N LYS A 70 -6.27 -1.20 -13.76
CA LYS A 70 -7.23 -2.09 -13.08
C LYS A 70 -7.51 -1.68 -11.64
N PHE A 71 -6.62 -0.91 -11.01
CA PHE A 71 -6.72 -0.48 -9.61
C PHE A 71 -6.68 1.04 -9.55
N ARG A 72 -7.81 1.67 -9.21
CA ARG A 72 -7.81 3.11 -8.91
C ARG A 72 -7.03 3.34 -7.61
N ILE A 73 -6.05 4.24 -7.67
CA ILE A 73 -5.28 4.65 -6.49
C ILE A 73 -6.17 5.56 -5.64
N PHE A 74 -6.51 5.11 -4.43
CA PHE A 74 -7.19 5.95 -3.44
C PHE A 74 -6.17 6.58 -2.49
N ASN A 75 -6.06 7.91 -2.56
CA ASN A 75 -5.26 8.70 -1.65
C ASN A 75 -6.02 8.94 -0.34
N ASN A 76 -5.81 8.09 0.66
CA ASN A 76 -5.96 8.52 2.05
C ASN A 76 -4.57 8.89 2.56
N LYS A 77 -4.42 10.13 3.05
CA LYS A 77 -3.19 10.89 3.33
C LYS A 77 -2.08 10.20 4.15
N GLU A 78 -2.28 8.99 4.66
CA GLU A 78 -1.29 8.28 5.48
C GLU A 78 -1.02 6.82 5.05
N ASN A 79 -1.79 6.23 4.13
CA ASN A 79 -1.55 4.88 3.63
C ASN A 79 -2.15 4.71 2.22
N MET A 80 -1.31 4.61 1.19
CA MET A 80 -1.74 4.22 -0.16
C MET A 80 -2.25 2.78 -0.14
N LYS A 81 -3.57 2.59 -0.06
CA LYS A 81 -4.22 1.29 -0.28
C LYS A 81 -4.70 1.24 -1.73
N PHE A 82 -4.20 0.27 -2.50
CA PHE A 82 -4.73 -0.05 -3.82
C PHE A 82 -6.10 -0.72 -3.68
N ILE A 83 -7.13 -0.12 -4.26
CA ILE A 83 -8.50 -0.64 -4.20
C ILE A 83 -9.00 -0.86 -5.63
N THR A 84 -9.64 -2.00 -5.87
CA THR A 84 -10.35 -2.26 -7.12
C THR A 84 -11.59 -1.37 -7.22
N GLU A 85 -12.08 -1.08 -8.42
CA GLU A 85 -13.37 -0.38 -8.61
C GLU A 85 -14.53 -1.05 -7.82
N ASP A 86 -14.62 -2.38 -7.86
CA ASP A 86 -15.52 -3.19 -7.02
C ASP A 86 -15.42 -2.91 -5.51
N GLY A 87 -14.22 -2.54 -5.05
CA GLY A 87 -13.91 -2.27 -3.66
C GLY A 87 -14.32 -0.85 -3.26
N GLU A 88 -14.10 0.12 -4.15
CA GLU A 88 -14.58 1.49 -4.01
C GLU A 88 -16.11 1.52 -3.92
N LEU A 89 -16.79 0.86 -4.86
CA LEU A 89 -18.25 0.76 -4.86
C LEU A 89 -18.77 0.05 -3.61
N ALA A 90 -18.05 -0.96 -3.11
CA ALA A 90 -18.43 -1.61 -1.87
C ALA A 90 -18.30 -0.67 -0.66
N LEU A 91 -17.24 0.14 -0.59
CA LEU A 91 -17.02 1.08 0.51
C LEU A 91 -18.06 2.21 0.52
N SER A 92 -18.44 2.74 -0.64
CA SER A 92 -19.47 3.79 -0.73
C SER A 92 -20.85 3.32 -0.26
N LEU A 93 -21.13 2.01 -0.28
CA LEU A 93 -22.38 1.48 0.29
C LEU A 93 -22.44 1.64 1.82
N LEU A 94 -21.31 1.74 2.51
CA LEU A 94 -21.31 1.89 3.97
C LEU A 94 -21.93 3.22 4.42
N ASP A 95 -21.93 4.24 3.56
CA ASP A 95 -22.51 5.55 3.84
C ASP A 95 -24.04 5.51 3.98
N MET A 96 -24.69 4.42 3.54
CA MET A 96 -26.14 4.25 3.68
C MET A 96 -26.61 4.07 5.13
N ASP A 97 -25.77 3.51 6.01
CA ASP A 97 -26.14 3.23 7.40
C ASP A 97 -24.92 3.32 8.33
N LYS A 98 -24.95 4.31 9.24
CA LYS A 98 -23.91 4.54 10.24
C LYS A 98 -23.63 3.31 11.12
N LYS A 99 -24.64 2.48 11.39
CA LYS A 99 -24.48 1.24 12.16
C LYS A 99 -23.63 0.23 11.40
N VAL A 100 -23.88 0.10 10.10
CA VAL A 100 -23.11 -0.80 9.22
C VAL A 100 -21.67 -0.34 9.13
N TYR A 101 -21.43 0.97 9.02
CA TYR A 101 -20.09 1.55 9.03
C TYR A 101 -19.32 1.20 10.32
N LYS A 102 -19.93 1.41 11.50
CA LYS A 102 -19.32 1.04 12.79
C LYS A 102 -18.96 -0.45 12.87
N ILE A 103 -19.85 -1.32 12.40
CA ILE A 103 -19.59 -2.77 12.36
C ILE A 103 -18.41 -3.07 11.43
N TYR A 104 -18.37 -2.44 10.26
CA TYR A 104 -17.29 -2.62 9.30
C TYR A 104 -15.93 -2.20 9.90
N GLU A 105 -15.85 -1.02 10.53
CA GLU A 105 -14.64 -0.55 11.21
C GLU A 105 -14.21 -1.50 12.31
N PHE A 106 -15.15 -2.00 13.12
CA PHE A 106 -14.87 -3.00 14.14
C PHE A 106 -14.27 -4.28 13.55
N LEU A 107 -14.81 -4.78 12.43
CA LEU A 107 -14.29 -5.97 11.75
C LEU A 107 -12.88 -5.73 11.18
N GLU A 108 -12.63 -4.57 10.56
CA GLU A 108 -11.30 -4.18 10.04
C GLU A 108 -10.28 -4.09 11.18
N LYS A 109 -10.59 -3.36 12.26
CA LYS A 109 -9.68 -3.12 13.38
C LYS A 109 -9.26 -4.40 14.09
N ASN A 110 -10.19 -5.35 14.23
CA ASN A 110 -9.92 -6.65 14.86
C ASN A 110 -9.39 -7.71 13.86
N GLY A 111 -9.15 -7.33 12.60
CA GLY A 111 -8.65 -8.25 11.57
C GLY A 111 -9.64 -9.37 11.20
N ILE A 112 -10.92 -9.22 11.53
CA ILE A 112 -11.94 -10.25 11.32
C ILE A 112 -12.29 -10.30 9.83
N PHE A 113 -12.17 -11.49 9.24
CA PHE A 113 -12.36 -11.73 7.80
C PHE A 113 -11.40 -10.95 6.89
N SER A 114 -10.22 -10.55 7.39
CA SER A 114 -9.18 -9.85 6.62
C SER A 114 -8.77 -10.56 5.33
N GLY A 115 -8.71 -11.89 5.34
CA GLY A 115 -8.44 -12.72 4.15
C GLY A 115 -9.57 -12.79 3.11
N ARG A 116 -10.68 -12.06 3.31
CA ARG A 116 -11.80 -12.00 2.35
C ARG A 116 -11.77 -10.68 1.56
N LYS A 117 -12.28 -10.74 0.33
CA LYS A 117 -12.47 -9.56 -0.53
C LYS A 117 -13.28 -8.48 0.19
N ILE A 118 -12.97 -7.21 -0.06
CA ILE A 118 -13.62 -6.02 0.56
C ILE A 118 -15.14 -6.12 0.46
N LYS A 119 -15.68 -6.42 -0.73
CA LYS A 119 -17.13 -6.58 -0.93
C LYS A 119 -17.79 -7.62 -0.04
N ILE A 120 -17.09 -8.70 0.31
CA ILE A 120 -17.61 -9.71 1.25
C ILE A 120 -17.65 -9.15 2.66
N ARG A 121 -16.62 -8.39 3.08
CA ARG A 121 -16.57 -7.76 4.40
C ARG A 121 -17.68 -6.71 4.56
N VAL A 122 -17.92 -5.91 3.52
CA VAL A 122 -19.06 -4.98 3.47
C VAL A 122 -20.39 -5.74 3.57
N ALA A 123 -20.60 -6.76 2.75
CA ALA A 123 -21.84 -7.57 2.80
C ALA A 123 -22.06 -8.21 4.18
N LEU A 124 -21.00 -8.70 4.82
CA LEU A 124 -21.06 -9.24 6.18
C LEU A 124 -21.46 -8.17 7.19
N SER A 125 -20.98 -6.94 7.04
CA SER A 125 -21.34 -5.82 7.90
C SER A 125 -22.83 -5.52 7.83
N PHE A 126 -23.42 -5.50 6.63
CA PHE A 126 -24.86 -5.38 6.44
C PHE A 126 -25.64 -6.55 7.08
N TYR A 127 -25.17 -7.78 6.88
CA TYR A 127 -25.82 -8.97 7.44
C TYR A 127 -25.83 -8.94 8.98
N ILE A 128 -24.69 -8.60 9.58
CA ILE A 128 -24.54 -8.44 11.03
C ILE A 128 -25.43 -7.30 11.51
N ALA A 129 -25.49 -6.16 10.81
CA ALA A 129 -26.34 -5.02 11.16
C ALA A 129 -27.84 -5.34 11.20
N GLY A 130 -28.25 -6.48 10.63
CA GLY A 130 -29.62 -7.00 10.69
C GLY A 130 -30.32 -7.02 9.34
N TYR A 131 -29.62 -6.77 8.24
CA TYR A 131 -30.21 -6.83 6.91
C TYR A 131 -30.53 -8.29 6.56
N ARG A 132 -31.80 -8.55 6.24
CA ARG A 132 -32.33 -9.88 5.89
C ARG A 132 -33.20 -9.80 4.64
N CYS A 133 -33.50 -10.95 4.06
CA CYS A 133 -34.45 -11.12 2.95
C CYS A 133 -34.20 -10.11 1.81
N LYS A 134 -35.22 -9.36 1.38
CA LYS A 134 -35.17 -8.41 0.26
C LYS A 134 -34.09 -7.32 0.46
N LYS A 135 -33.95 -6.78 1.68
CA LYS A 135 -32.92 -5.77 1.98
C LYS A 135 -31.52 -6.33 1.74
N MET A 136 -31.26 -7.55 2.21
CA MET A 136 -29.96 -8.21 2.01
C MET A 136 -29.74 -8.56 0.54
N LYS A 137 -30.77 -9.06 -0.15
CA LYS A 137 -30.69 -9.43 -1.56
C LYS A 137 -30.26 -8.23 -2.42
N ASN A 138 -30.87 -7.06 -2.20
CA ASN A 138 -30.50 -5.83 -2.89
C ASN A 138 -29.02 -5.44 -2.67
N ILE A 139 -28.50 -5.61 -1.45
CA ILE A 139 -27.08 -5.34 -1.16
C ILE A 139 -26.17 -6.32 -1.91
N LEU A 140 -26.51 -7.60 -1.90
CA LEU A 140 -25.72 -8.64 -2.59
C LEU A 140 -25.72 -8.43 -4.10
N GLU A 141 -26.84 -8.01 -4.68
CA GLU A 141 -26.95 -7.65 -6.10
C GLU A 141 -26.05 -6.46 -6.44
N LYS A 142 -26.11 -5.37 -5.66
CA LYS A 142 -25.22 -4.19 -5.84
C LYS A 142 -23.73 -4.55 -5.74
N LEU A 143 -23.39 -5.53 -4.92
CA LEU A 143 -22.01 -6.00 -4.73
C LEU A 143 -21.60 -7.11 -5.71
N HIS A 144 -22.48 -7.53 -6.60
CA HIS A 144 -22.27 -8.66 -7.51
C HIS A 144 -21.83 -9.94 -6.77
N ILE A 145 -22.49 -10.25 -5.64
CA ILE A 145 -22.22 -11.43 -4.82
C ILE A 145 -23.32 -12.46 -5.03
N ASN A 146 -22.93 -13.69 -5.35
CA ASN A 146 -23.87 -14.82 -5.42
C ASN A 146 -24.45 -15.13 -4.04
N GLU A 147 -25.78 -15.15 -3.93
CA GLU A 147 -26.48 -15.36 -2.65
C GLU A 147 -26.17 -16.74 -2.02
N LYS A 148 -26.11 -17.81 -2.83
CA LYS A 148 -25.78 -19.16 -2.35
C LYS A 148 -24.37 -19.20 -1.77
N TYR A 149 -23.42 -18.50 -2.39
CA TYR A 149 -22.06 -18.36 -1.86
C TYR A 149 -22.05 -17.56 -0.55
N PHE A 150 -22.78 -16.45 -0.49
CA PHE A 150 -22.86 -15.62 0.72
C PHE A 150 -23.46 -16.39 1.91
N ARG A 151 -24.52 -17.18 1.68
CA ARG A 151 -25.13 -18.04 2.71
C ARG A 151 -24.13 -19.03 3.33
N LYS A 152 -23.22 -19.59 2.53
CA LYS A 152 -22.15 -20.48 3.03
C LYS A 152 -21.18 -19.74 3.95
N ILE A 153 -20.90 -18.47 3.66
CA ILE A 153 -20.03 -17.63 4.50
C ILE A 153 -20.74 -17.33 5.83
N THR A 154 -21.99 -16.86 5.78
CA THR A 154 -22.75 -16.51 6.99
C THR A 154 -23.04 -17.73 7.87
N TYR A 155 -23.14 -18.93 7.29
CA TYR A 155 -23.29 -20.16 8.06
C TYR A 155 -22.10 -20.36 9.01
N LYS A 156 -20.88 -20.13 8.52
CA LYS A 156 -19.60 -20.27 9.26
C LYS A 156 -19.30 -19.09 10.20
N LEU A 157 -20.14 -18.07 10.26
CA LEU A 157 -19.92 -16.93 11.13
C LEU A 157 -20.07 -17.37 12.61
N PRO A 158 -19.12 -17.03 13.50
CA PRO A 158 -19.26 -17.21 14.94
C PRO A 158 -20.57 -16.61 15.47
N LYS A 159 -21.18 -17.23 16.48
CA LYS A 159 -22.49 -16.79 17.01
C LYS A 159 -22.38 -15.41 17.64
N GLU A 160 -21.27 -15.14 18.30
CA GLU A 160 -20.91 -13.88 18.94
C GLU A 160 -21.04 -12.72 17.93
N LEU A 161 -20.47 -12.91 16.74
CA LEU A 161 -20.55 -11.91 15.67
C LEU A 161 -21.96 -11.81 15.04
N LYS A 162 -22.78 -12.86 15.08
CA LYS A 162 -24.17 -12.80 14.56
C LYS A 162 -25.08 -11.97 15.46
N TYR A 163 -24.80 -11.93 16.77
CA TYR A 163 -25.62 -11.24 17.77
C TYR A 163 -24.98 -9.95 18.31
N MET A 164 -23.76 -9.63 17.88
CA MET A 164 -23.02 -8.37 18.14
C MET A 164 -23.86 -7.09 18.02
N ASN A 165 -24.92 -7.15 17.22
CA ASN A 165 -25.93 -6.10 17.10
C ASN A 165 -26.53 -5.60 18.42
N LYS A 166 -26.52 -6.40 19.49
CA LYS A 166 -27.07 -5.99 20.78
C LYS A 166 -26.11 -5.16 21.64
N GLU A 167 -24.79 -5.30 21.46
CA GLU A 167 -23.79 -4.73 22.38
C GLU A 167 -23.10 -3.46 21.84
N LEU A 168 -23.13 -3.23 20.52
CA LEU A 168 -22.56 -2.02 19.89
C LEU A 168 -23.55 -0.85 19.77
N LEU A 169 -24.75 -0.99 20.38
CA LEU A 169 -25.85 -0.03 20.31
C LEU A 169 -26.08 0.73 21.63
N ASP A 170 -25.31 0.44 22.67
CA ASP A 170 -25.28 1.24 23.91
C ASP A 170 -24.16 2.29 23.85
#